data_AF-A0A8I3NL74-F1
#
_entry.id   AF-A0A8I3NL74-F1
#
_cell.length_a   1.000
_cell.length_b   1.000
_cell.length_c   1.000
_cell.angle_alpha   90.00
_cell.angle_beta   90.00
_cell.angle_gamma   90.00
#
_symmetry.space_group_name_H-M   'P 1'
#
loop_
_entity.id
_entity.type
_entity.pdbx_description
1 polymer ?
#
loop_
_entity_poly.entity_id
_entity_poly.type
_entity_poly.pdbx_seq_one_letter_code
_entity_poly.pdbx_strand_id
1 'polypeptide(L)'
;MVLSGALCFRMKDAALKVLYLHDNQLLAGGLHAGKVIKGEEISVVPNRSLDAKLSPVILGVQGGSQCLSCGTGQEPTLKLEPVNIMELYLGAKESKSFTFYRRDTGLTSSFESAAYPGWFLCTVPEADQPLRLTQLSEDASWDNPITDFYFQQCD
;
A
#
# COMPACT_ATOMS: atom_id res chain seq x y z
N MET A 1 -10.26 21.52 -0.42
CA MET A 1 -9.80 21.50 0.98
C MET A 1 -8.43 20.84 1.01
N VAL A 2 -7.44 21.45 1.67
CA VAL A 2 -6.10 20.87 1.82
C VAL A 2 -6.05 20.19 3.19
N LEU A 3 -5.55 18.96 3.24
CA LEU A 3 -5.39 18.24 4.51
C LEU A 3 -4.32 18.92 5.38
N SER A 4 -4.58 19.05 6.68
CA SER A 4 -3.59 19.52 7.67
C SER A 4 -2.59 18.42 8.07
N GLY A 5 -2.88 17.16 7.73
CA GLY A 5 -2.03 15.99 7.94
C GLY A 5 -2.57 14.79 7.17
N ALA A 6 -1.77 13.73 7.05
CA ALA A 6 -2.20 12.51 6.40
C ALA A 6 -3.32 11.81 7.19
N LEU A 7 -4.22 11.13 6.48
CA LEU A 7 -5.23 10.29 7.10
C LEU A 7 -4.56 9.01 7.62
N CYS A 8 -5.03 8.49 8.76
CA CYS A 8 -4.53 7.24 9.33
C CYS A 8 -5.42 6.07 8.93
N PHE A 9 -4.80 5.00 8.45
CA PHE A 9 -5.45 3.74 8.12
C PHE A 9 -4.69 2.54 8.71
N ARG A 10 -5.40 1.43 8.89
CA ARG A 10 -4.82 0.10 9.15
C ARG A 10 -5.18 -0.83 7.99
N MET A 11 -4.21 -1.68 7.65
CA MET A 11 -4.31 -2.59 6.52
C MET A 11 -4.12 -4.04 6.95
N LYS A 12 -4.98 -4.91 6.43
CA LYS A 12 -4.83 -6.37 6.49
C LYS A 12 -5.26 -6.96 5.16
N ASP A 13 -4.60 -8.01 4.70
CA ASP A 13 -5.02 -8.70 3.48
C ASP A 13 -6.34 -9.48 3.69
N ALA A 14 -6.90 -10.04 2.62
CA ALA A 14 -8.13 -10.84 2.67
C ALA A 14 -8.00 -12.11 3.53
N ALA A 15 -6.78 -12.59 3.79
CA ALA A 15 -6.49 -13.67 4.75
C ALA A 15 -6.27 -13.16 6.18
N LEU A 16 -6.61 -11.90 6.45
CA LEU A 16 -6.51 -11.21 7.73
C LEU A 16 -5.07 -11.05 8.25
N LYS A 17 -4.05 -11.19 7.39
CA LYS A 17 -2.67 -10.89 7.78
C LYS A 17 -2.48 -9.39 7.87
N VAL A 18 -2.04 -8.92 9.03
CA VAL A 18 -1.90 -7.49 9.34
C VAL A 18 -0.59 -6.97 8.76
N LEU A 19 -0.63 -5.82 8.09
CA LEU A 19 0.61 -5.17 7.64
C LEU A 19 1.34 -4.54 8.82
N TYR A 20 2.61 -4.86 9.00
CA TYR A 20 3.47 -4.28 10.04
C TYR A 20 4.86 -3.98 9.50
N LEU A 21 5.54 -3.03 10.13
CA LEU A 21 6.88 -2.62 9.72
C LEU A 21 7.96 -3.43 10.45
N HIS A 22 8.91 -3.99 9.71
CA HIS A 22 10.09 -4.68 10.23
C HIS A 22 11.27 -4.47 9.28
N ASP A 23 12.45 -4.11 9.81
CA ASP A 23 13.68 -3.90 9.03
C ASP A 23 13.49 -3.06 7.74
N ASN A 24 12.71 -1.98 7.87
CA ASN A 24 12.37 -1.07 6.78
C ASN A 24 11.61 -1.71 5.60
N GLN A 25 10.83 -2.76 5.89
CA GLN A 25 9.91 -3.41 4.96
C GLN A 25 8.54 -3.57 5.61
N LEU A 26 7.48 -3.45 4.82
CA LEU A 26 6.14 -3.86 5.24
C LEU A 26 6.00 -5.36 5.04
N LEU A 27 5.70 -6.08 6.11
CA LEU A 27 5.44 -7.53 6.10
C LEU A 27 3.96 -7.81 6.37
N ALA A 28 3.46 -8.93 5.87
CA ALA A 28 2.12 -9.42 6.15
C ALA A 28 2.14 -10.46 7.28
N GLY A 29 1.87 -10.01 8.51
CA GLY A 29 1.96 -10.83 9.71
C GLY A 29 0.77 -11.76 9.91
N GLY A 30 1.06 -13.05 10.02
CA GLY A 30 0.06 -14.06 10.39
C GLY A 30 -0.27 -14.05 11.88
N LEU A 31 -1.35 -14.75 12.25
CA LEU A 31 -1.69 -15.04 13.64
C LEU A 31 -0.66 -16.01 14.23
N HIS A 32 0.24 -15.50 15.07
CA HIS A 32 1.15 -16.31 15.85
C HIS A 32 0.53 -16.61 17.20
N ALA A 33 0.55 -17.88 17.63
CA ALA A 33 0.08 -18.25 18.96
C ALA A 33 0.82 -17.42 20.04
N GLY A 34 0.07 -16.53 20.72
CA GLY A 34 0.58 -15.72 21.82
C GLY A 34 1.29 -14.41 21.46
N LYS A 35 1.46 -14.05 20.17
CA LYS A 35 2.09 -12.78 19.76
C LYS A 35 1.08 -11.90 19.01
N VAL A 36 0.68 -10.80 19.67
CA VAL A 36 -0.12 -9.75 19.03
C VAL A 36 0.83 -8.86 18.22
N ILE A 37 0.74 -8.92 16.89
CA ILE A 37 1.47 -8.00 16.01
C ILE A 37 0.71 -6.67 16.00
N LYS A 38 1.37 -5.60 16.42
CA LYS A 38 0.82 -4.25 16.26
C LYS A 38 0.98 -3.86 14.79
N GLY A 39 -0.14 -3.70 14.09
CA GLY A 39 -0.16 -3.25 12.71
C GLY A 39 0.39 -1.84 12.55
N GLU A 40 1.03 -1.59 11.41
CA GLU A 40 1.50 -0.26 11.04
C GLU A 40 0.31 0.67 10.78
N GLU A 41 0.43 1.91 11.24
CA GLU A 41 -0.51 2.98 10.92
C GLU A 41 -0.11 3.61 9.60
N ILE A 42 -0.82 3.23 8.54
CA ILE A 42 -0.58 3.66 7.18
C ILE A 42 -1.11 5.09 7.03
N SER A 43 -0.20 6.00 6.74
CA SER A 43 -0.52 7.38 6.38
C SER A 43 -1.00 7.44 4.94
N VAL A 44 -2.10 8.15 4.68
CA VAL A 44 -2.75 8.16 3.37
C VAL A 44 -3.13 9.58 2.98
N VAL A 45 -2.78 9.96 1.75
CA VAL A 45 -3.20 11.22 1.13
C VAL A 45 -3.64 10.95 -0.31
N PRO A 46 -4.62 11.67 -0.85
CA PRO A 46 -4.94 11.59 -2.26
C PRO A 46 -3.83 12.26 -3.09
N ASN A 47 -3.47 11.69 -4.23
CA ASN A 47 -2.61 12.40 -5.18
C ASN A 47 -3.47 13.36 -6.03
N ARG A 48 -3.29 14.66 -5.81
CA ARG A 48 -4.08 15.72 -6.45
C ARG A 48 -3.62 16.05 -7.88
N SER A 49 -2.48 15.52 -8.33
CA SER A 49 -1.96 15.76 -9.68
C SER A 49 -2.47 14.75 -10.73
N LEU A 50 -3.17 13.69 -10.30
CA LEU A 50 -3.72 12.65 -11.18
C LEU A 50 -5.26 12.69 -11.22
N ASP A 51 -5.87 11.96 -12.15
CA ASP A 51 -7.33 11.92 -12.29
C ASP A 51 -7.99 11.34 -11.05
N ALA A 52 -8.74 12.18 -10.32
CA ALA A 52 -9.44 11.82 -9.10
C ALA A 52 -10.47 10.68 -9.30
N LYS A 53 -10.97 10.45 -10.52
CA LYS A 53 -11.89 9.35 -10.82
C LYS A 53 -11.26 7.98 -10.65
N LEU A 54 -9.93 7.89 -10.72
CA LEU A 54 -9.16 6.66 -10.53
C LEU A 54 -8.78 6.43 -9.06
N SER A 55 -9.22 7.31 -8.15
CA SER A 55 -8.89 7.26 -6.72
C SER A 55 -7.39 7.10 -6.42
N PRO A 56 -6.54 8.01 -6.93
CA PRO A 56 -5.10 7.93 -6.72
C PRO A 56 -4.73 8.29 -5.28
N VAL A 57 -3.98 7.41 -4.62
CA VAL A 57 -3.53 7.57 -3.24
C VAL A 57 -2.02 7.36 -3.12
N ILE A 58 -1.41 8.05 -2.17
CA ILE A 58 -0.03 7.82 -1.74
C ILE A 58 -0.10 7.20 -0.34
N LEU A 59 0.71 6.18 -0.12
CA LEU A 59 0.77 5.40 1.10
C LEU A 59 2.11 5.63 1.79
N GLY A 60 2.07 5.92 3.09
CA GLY A 60 3.26 6.12 3.91
C GLY A 60 3.20 5.37 5.23
N VAL A 61 4.34 5.25 5.88
CA VAL A 61 4.54 4.57 7.16
C VAL A 61 5.25 5.51 8.14
N GLN A 62 5.35 5.12 9.40
CA GLN A 62 6.02 5.86 10.47
C GLN A 62 5.50 7.30 10.58
N GLY A 63 4.17 7.46 10.59
CA GLY A 63 3.53 8.78 10.59
C GLY A 63 3.75 9.58 9.29
N GLY A 64 4.08 8.89 8.20
CA GLY A 64 4.28 9.50 6.89
C GLY A 64 5.69 10.03 6.63
N SER A 65 6.68 9.64 7.43
CA SER A 65 8.08 10.02 7.19
C SER A 65 8.73 9.23 6.04
N GLN A 66 8.18 8.07 5.69
CA GLN A 66 8.57 7.28 4.54
C GLN A 66 7.35 6.92 3.69
N CYS A 67 7.51 6.83 2.37
CA CYS A 67 6.43 6.51 1.44
C CYS A 67 6.74 5.26 0.61
N LEU A 68 5.70 4.50 0.29
CA LEU A 68 5.78 3.38 -0.65
C LEU A 68 6.00 3.90 -2.08
N SER A 69 6.99 3.34 -2.76
CA SER A 69 7.38 3.66 -4.13
C SER A 69 7.53 2.37 -4.94
N CYS A 70 7.10 2.40 -6.20
CA CYS A 70 7.34 1.34 -7.17
C CYS A 70 8.71 1.47 -7.88
N GLY A 71 9.49 2.51 -7.53
CA GLY A 71 10.71 2.86 -8.23
C GLY A 71 10.47 3.48 -9.61
N THR A 72 11.57 3.64 -10.36
CA THR A 72 11.60 4.23 -11.72
C THR A 72 12.38 3.37 -12.70
N GLY A 73 12.64 2.11 -12.33
CA GLY A 73 13.36 1.14 -13.17
C GLY A 73 12.49 0.61 -14.31
N GLN A 74 13.08 -0.26 -15.16
CA GLN A 74 12.32 -0.95 -16.20
C GLN A 74 11.28 -1.92 -15.61
N GLU A 75 11.64 -2.58 -14.51
CA GLU A 75 10.75 -3.43 -13.72
C GLU A 75 10.36 -2.72 -12.42
N PRO A 76 9.10 -2.88 -11.96
CA PRO A 76 8.67 -2.28 -10.71
C PRO A 76 9.34 -2.96 -9.51
N THR A 77 9.85 -2.16 -8.58
CA THR A 77 10.38 -2.66 -7.31
C THR A 77 9.74 -1.89 -6.18
N LEU A 78 8.96 -2.60 -5.35
CA LEU A 78 8.32 -1.99 -4.20
C LEU A 78 9.35 -1.73 -3.10
N LYS A 79 9.41 -0.49 -2.62
CA LYS A 79 10.33 -0.08 -1.55
C LYS A 79 9.76 1.09 -0.77
N LEU A 80 10.24 1.26 0.46
CA LEU A 80 10.05 2.48 1.24
C LEU A 80 11.16 3.47 0.92
N GLU A 81 10.79 4.69 0.56
CA GLU A 81 11.73 5.79 0.37
C GLU A 81 11.56 6.84 1.48
N PRO A 82 12.66 7.45 1.96
CA PRO A 82 12.66 8.43 3.04
C PRO A 82 12.17 9.81 2.55
N VAL A 83 10.91 9.87 2.11
CA VAL A 83 10.23 11.07 1.62
C VAL A 83 8.96 11.26 2.44
N ASN A 84 8.75 12.49 2.92
CA ASN A 84 7.57 12.79 3.71
C ASN A 84 6.30 12.83 2.84
N ILE A 85 5.23 12.19 3.31
CA ILE A 85 3.97 12.07 2.57
C ILE A 85 3.32 13.42 2.28
N MET A 86 3.48 14.40 3.19
CA MET A 86 2.92 15.74 3.00
C MET A 86 3.73 16.55 1.98
N GLU A 87 5.02 16.27 1.80
CA GLU A 87 5.80 16.85 0.70
C GLU A 87 5.28 16.37 -0.65
N LEU A 88 4.94 15.07 -0.77
CA LEU A 88 4.34 14.52 -1.99
C LEU A 88 2.91 15.04 -2.22
N TYR A 89 2.13 15.25 -1.15
CA TYR A 89 0.76 15.77 -1.24
C TYR A 89 0.70 17.26 -1.63
N LEU A 90 1.58 18.07 -1.06
CA LEU A 90 1.64 19.52 -1.27
C LEU A 90 2.48 19.90 -2.49
N GLY A 91 3.42 19.04 -2.89
CA GLY A 91 4.32 19.26 -4.00
C GLY A 91 3.59 19.35 -5.35
N ALA A 92 4.15 20.17 -6.25
CA ALA A 92 3.69 20.28 -7.64
C ALA A 92 4.34 19.26 -8.58
N LYS A 93 5.31 18.46 -8.08
CA LYS A 93 6.01 17.45 -8.88
C LYS A 93 5.16 16.20 -9.05
N GLU A 94 5.28 15.59 -10.22
CA GLU A 94 4.65 14.31 -10.51
C GLU A 94 5.20 13.23 -9.57
N SER A 95 4.35 12.67 -8.72
CA SER A 95 4.66 11.63 -7.73
C SER A 95 4.10 10.27 -8.14
N LYS A 96 4.06 10.00 -9.45
CA LYS A 96 3.40 8.82 -10.04
C LYS A 96 4.01 7.49 -9.57
N SER A 97 5.32 7.43 -9.34
CA SER A 97 5.99 6.24 -8.77
C SER A 97 5.58 5.94 -7.32
N PHE A 98 5.07 6.93 -6.59
CA PHE A 98 4.56 6.80 -5.21
C PHE A 98 3.04 6.61 -5.14
N THR A 99 2.38 6.53 -6.30
CA THR A 99 0.93 6.58 -6.36
C THR A 99 0.35 5.23 -6.73
N PHE A 100 -0.73 4.87 -6.03
CA PHE A 100 -1.52 3.70 -6.29
C PHE A 100 -2.97 4.11 -6.58
N TYR A 101 -3.60 3.52 -7.59
CA TYR A 101 -5.02 3.64 -7.81
C TYR A 101 -5.75 2.64 -6.91
N ARG A 102 -6.51 3.18 -5.95
CA ARG A 102 -7.36 2.35 -5.09
C ARG A 102 -8.61 1.95 -5.85
N ARG A 103 -8.82 0.65 -6.02
CA ARG A 103 -10.07 0.09 -6.55
C ARG A 103 -10.86 -0.51 -5.40
N ASP A 104 -12.01 0.07 -5.12
CA ASP A 104 -12.92 -0.44 -4.10
C ASP A 104 -13.73 -1.62 -4.66
N THR A 105 -13.65 -2.78 -4.00
CA THR A 105 -14.36 -4.01 -4.38
C THR A 105 -15.46 -4.38 -3.38
N GLY A 106 -15.84 -3.45 -2.48
CA GLY A 106 -16.90 -3.59 -1.50
C GLY A 106 -16.35 -3.61 -0.08
N LEU A 107 -15.96 -4.79 0.43
CA LEU A 107 -15.37 -4.92 1.77
C LEU A 107 -13.85 -4.70 1.77
N THR A 108 -13.22 -4.89 0.62
CA THR A 108 -11.78 -4.77 0.43
C THR A 108 -11.47 -3.75 -0.67
N SER A 109 -10.20 -3.46 -0.83
CA SER A 109 -9.70 -2.66 -1.94
C SER A 109 -8.42 -3.29 -2.48
N SER A 110 -8.21 -3.16 -3.79
CA SER A 110 -6.92 -3.42 -4.42
C SER A 110 -6.22 -2.12 -4.78
N PHE A 111 -4.90 -2.17 -4.91
CA PHE A 111 -4.05 -1.00 -5.12
C PHE A 111 -3.14 -1.25 -6.30
N GLU A 112 -3.46 -0.63 -7.43
CA GLU A 112 -2.69 -0.73 -8.67
C GLU A 112 -1.64 0.37 -8.75
N SER A 113 -0.41 0.06 -9.15
CA SER A 113 0.64 1.04 -9.38
C SER A 113 0.28 2.01 -10.50
N ALA A 114 0.30 3.32 -10.22
CA ALA A 114 0.05 4.33 -11.24
C ALA A 114 1.21 4.44 -12.25
N ALA A 115 2.44 4.15 -11.82
CA ALA A 115 3.63 4.16 -12.69
C ALA A 115 3.77 2.89 -13.53
N TYR A 116 3.23 1.76 -13.06
CA TYR A 116 3.32 0.46 -13.72
C TYR A 116 1.92 -0.18 -13.83
N PRO A 117 1.12 0.20 -14.85
CA PRO A 117 -0.23 -0.35 -15.03
C PRO A 117 -0.24 -1.88 -15.08
N GLY A 118 -1.27 -2.47 -14.48
CA GLY A 118 -1.42 -3.92 -14.34
C GLY A 118 -0.65 -4.55 -13.18
N TRP A 119 0.18 -3.78 -12.45
CA TRP A 119 0.87 -4.24 -11.26
C TRP A 119 0.14 -3.81 -9.99
N PHE A 120 -0.14 -4.76 -9.10
CA PHE A 120 -0.93 -4.56 -7.90
C PHE A 120 -0.09 -4.85 -6.65
N LEU A 121 -0.32 -4.10 -5.57
CA LEU A 121 0.15 -4.49 -4.25
C LEU A 121 -0.40 -5.88 -3.92
N CYS A 122 0.46 -6.75 -3.41
CA CYS A 122 0.06 -8.07 -2.98
C CYS A 122 0.88 -8.59 -1.81
N THR A 123 0.28 -9.52 -1.08
CA THR A 123 0.95 -10.40 -0.12
C THR A 123 0.99 -11.82 -0.69
N VAL A 124 1.65 -12.72 0.01
CA VAL A 124 1.64 -14.16 -0.31
C VAL A 124 0.85 -14.93 0.73
N PRO A 125 0.47 -16.19 0.45
CA PRO A 125 -0.18 -17.04 1.45
C PRO A 125 0.64 -17.19 2.74
N GLU A 126 1.97 -17.28 2.62
CA GLU A 126 2.89 -17.41 3.75
C GLU A 126 2.90 -16.16 4.64
N ALA A 127 3.01 -16.39 5.94
CA ALA A 127 3.13 -15.33 6.93
C ALA A 127 4.52 -14.68 6.94
N ASP A 128 4.57 -13.43 7.39
CA ASP A 128 5.77 -12.61 7.59
C ASP A 128 6.62 -12.40 6.34
N GLN A 129 5.98 -12.50 5.18
CA GLN A 129 6.61 -12.20 3.92
C GLN A 129 6.40 -10.74 3.52
N PRO A 130 7.36 -10.13 2.80
CA PRO A 130 7.26 -8.75 2.36
C PRO A 130 6.05 -8.50 1.46
N LEU A 131 5.44 -7.33 1.64
CA LEU A 131 4.54 -6.74 0.66
C LEU A 131 5.31 -6.56 -0.66
N ARG A 132 4.69 -6.93 -1.77
CA ARG A 132 5.31 -6.91 -3.09
C ARG A 132 4.35 -6.40 -4.16
N LEU A 133 4.81 -6.41 -5.41
CA LEU A 133 3.97 -6.15 -6.58
C LEU A 133 3.80 -7.43 -7.39
N THR A 134 2.63 -7.63 -7.96
CA THR A 134 2.35 -8.72 -8.90
C THR A 134 1.50 -8.24 -10.06
N GLN A 135 1.58 -8.94 -11.19
CA GLN A 135 0.55 -8.90 -12.20
C GLN A 135 -0.53 -9.93 -11.85
N LEU A 136 -1.79 -9.63 -12.15
CA LEU A 136 -2.88 -10.59 -11.98
C LEU A 136 -2.78 -11.65 -13.09
N SER A 137 -2.67 -12.92 -12.71
CA SER A 137 -2.84 -14.05 -13.63
C SER A 137 -4.29 -14.53 -13.62
N GLU A 138 -4.79 -14.99 -14.76
CA GLU A 138 -6.17 -15.50 -14.88
C GLU A 138 -6.39 -16.83 -14.13
N ASP A 139 -5.31 -17.56 -13.84
CA ASP A 139 -5.37 -18.83 -13.13
C ASP A 139 -5.44 -18.60 -11.61
N ALA A 140 -6.62 -18.77 -11.02
CA ALA A 140 -6.85 -18.69 -9.58
C ALA A 140 -6.39 -19.98 -8.86
N SER A 141 -5.14 -20.03 -8.42
CA SER A 141 -4.64 -21.07 -7.52
C SER A 141 -4.62 -20.59 -6.06
N TRP A 142 -4.61 -21.51 -5.11
CA TRP A 142 -4.50 -21.18 -3.68
C TRP A 142 -3.11 -20.65 -3.28
N ASP A 143 -2.10 -20.88 -4.12
CA ASP A 143 -0.74 -20.32 -3.99
C ASP A 143 -0.62 -18.90 -4.56
N ASN A 144 -1.72 -18.34 -5.05
CA ASN A 144 -1.68 -17.04 -5.69
C ASN A 144 -1.41 -15.91 -4.69
N PRO A 145 -0.73 -14.85 -5.14
CA PRO A 145 -0.62 -13.63 -4.36
C PRO A 145 -2.01 -13.05 -4.03
N ILE A 146 -2.17 -12.51 -2.83
CA ILE A 146 -3.42 -11.89 -2.37
C ILE A 146 -3.35 -10.39 -2.66
N THR A 147 -4.28 -9.87 -3.45
CA THR A 147 -4.31 -8.46 -3.88
C THR A 147 -5.40 -7.62 -3.20
N ASP A 148 -6.27 -8.26 -2.42
CA ASP A 148 -7.37 -7.61 -1.73
C ASP A 148 -7.00 -7.30 -0.28
N PHE A 149 -7.22 -6.05 0.12
CA PHE A 149 -6.92 -5.56 1.46
C PHE A 149 -8.15 -4.93 2.10
N TYR A 150 -8.41 -5.28 3.35
CA TYR A 150 -9.25 -4.45 4.20
C TYR A 150 -8.49 -3.16 4.52
N PHE A 151 -9.12 -2.02 4.23
CA PHE A 151 -8.52 -0.70 4.34
C PHE A 151 -9.39 0.17 5.26
N GLN A 152 -9.06 0.19 6.55
CA GLN A 152 -9.91 0.75 7.61
C GLN A 152 -9.27 2.00 8.19
N GLN A 153 -10.04 3.09 8.32
CA GLN A 153 -9.55 4.30 8.96
C GLN A 153 -9.26 4.02 10.45
N CYS A 154 -8.20 4.61 11.00
CA CYS A 154 -7.93 4.54 12.43
C CYS A 154 -9.01 5.28 13.22
N ASP A 155 -9.38 4.74 14.39
CA ASP A 155 -10.28 5.38 15.35
C ASP A 155 -9.64 6.60 16.06
#